data_AF-A0A0K8VHT6-F1
#
_entry.id   AF-A0A0K8VHT6-F1
#
_cell.length_a   1.000
_cell.length_b   1.000
_cell.length_c   1.000
_cell.angle_alpha   90.00
_cell.angle_beta   90.00
_cell.angle_gamma   90.00
#
_symmetry.space_group_name_H-M   'P 1'
#
loop_
_entity.id
_entity.type
_entity.pdbx_description
1 polymer ?
#
loop_
_entity_poly.entity_id
_entity_poly.type
_entity_poly.pdbx_seq_one_letter_code
_entity_poly.pdbx_strand_id
1 'polypeptide(L)'
;MSFTIMQKLSLLSLKADQPLITTIRNASKKTGGSTRNKKGHPRPKHRGWRVQDGHWVSQGTLLATQLTTRFHPGMNVGFGRNGTLYAMEHGRVYVTCEQLDPNWDHTWVQRNYAGREGQTIYKKFFNVIPEPQHQRFRLIDEV
;
A
#
# COMPACT_ATOMS: atom_id res chain seq x y z
N MET A 1 105.81 2.21 -44.48
CA MET A 1 104.73 3.12 -44.92
C MET A 1 103.51 2.81 -44.05
N SER A 2 103.38 3.50 -42.92
CA SER A 2 102.36 4.55 -42.68
C SER A 2 100.94 4.06 -42.93
N PHE A 3 100.12 3.99 -41.88
CA PHE A 3 99.09 5.00 -41.58
C PHE A 3 98.26 4.57 -40.35
N THR A 4 98.32 5.39 -39.31
CA THR A 4 97.40 5.45 -38.18
C THR A 4 95.99 5.79 -38.67
N ILE A 5 94.92 5.44 -37.95
CA ILE A 5 93.84 6.37 -37.56
C ILE A 5 92.85 5.68 -36.62
N MET A 6 92.57 6.39 -35.53
CA MET A 6 91.63 6.05 -34.47
C MET A 6 90.19 5.98 -34.98
N GLN A 7 89.43 5.01 -34.50
CA GLN A 7 87.99 4.94 -34.73
C GLN A 7 87.27 5.99 -33.86
N LYS A 8 86.49 6.84 -34.55
CA LYS A 8 85.54 7.82 -34.00
C LYS A 8 84.52 7.14 -33.08
N LEU A 9 84.49 7.55 -31.82
CA LEU A 9 83.32 7.42 -30.95
C LEU A 9 82.22 8.34 -31.47
N SER A 10 81.20 7.77 -32.11
CA SER A 10 79.97 8.51 -32.45
C SER A 10 79.03 8.53 -31.24
N LEU A 11 78.80 9.73 -30.74
CA LEU A 11 77.76 10.06 -29.77
C LEU A 11 76.37 9.72 -30.34
N LEU A 12 75.69 8.74 -29.76
CA LEU A 12 74.25 8.57 -29.91
C LEU A 12 73.57 9.01 -28.62
N SER A 13 73.11 10.26 -28.67
CA SER A 13 71.98 10.87 -27.96
C SER A 13 71.35 10.03 -26.83
N LEU A 14 71.75 10.31 -25.60
CA LEU A 14 70.92 10.04 -24.42
C LEU A 14 69.70 10.98 -24.51
N LYS A 15 68.52 10.43 -24.81
CA LYS A 15 67.26 11.17 -24.68
C LYS A 15 67.08 11.50 -23.19
N ALA A 16 67.15 12.78 -22.88
CA ALA A 16 66.95 13.31 -21.54
C ALA A 16 65.53 13.00 -21.02
N ASP A 17 65.52 12.60 -19.74
CA ASP A 17 64.42 12.56 -18.78
C ASP A 17 63.06 13.08 -19.27
N GLN A 18 62.14 12.15 -19.50
CA GLN A 18 60.72 12.47 -19.42
C GLN A 18 60.34 12.42 -17.94
N PRO A 19 59.85 13.50 -17.32
CA PRO A 19 59.38 13.41 -15.94
C PRO A 19 58.20 12.43 -15.94
N LEU A 20 58.37 11.29 -15.27
CA LEU A 20 57.24 10.45 -14.92
C LEU A 20 56.39 11.28 -13.96
N ILE A 21 55.35 11.92 -14.50
CA ILE A 21 54.33 12.58 -13.71
C ILE A 21 53.61 11.46 -12.95
N THR A 22 54.13 11.10 -11.77
CA THR A 22 53.39 10.30 -10.81
C THR A 22 52.23 11.17 -10.35
N THR A 23 51.07 10.98 -10.98
CA THR A 23 49.81 11.50 -10.45
C THR A 23 49.54 10.83 -9.11
N ILE A 24 49.97 11.48 -8.02
CA ILE A 24 49.55 11.12 -6.67
C ILE A 24 48.04 11.38 -6.60
N ARG A 25 47.24 10.31 -6.63
CA ARG A 25 45.81 10.40 -6.33
C ARG A 25 45.63 10.38 -4.83
N ASN A 26 45.52 11.56 -4.22
CA ASN A 26 45.03 11.67 -2.84
C ASN A 26 43.60 11.14 -2.79
N ALA A 27 43.33 10.24 -1.84
CA ALA A 27 41.99 9.74 -1.60
C ALA A 27 41.08 10.92 -1.20
N SER A 28 40.11 11.27 -2.05
CA SER A 28 38.98 12.11 -1.64
C SER A 28 38.29 11.41 -0.48
N LYS A 29 38.23 12.05 0.70
CA LYS A 29 37.40 11.58 1.79
C LYS A 29 35.97 11.53 1.26
N LYS A 30 35.45 10.32 1.13
CA LYS A 30 34.15 10.01 0.53
C LYS A 30 33.05 10.75 1.27
N THR A 31 32.61 11.90 0.76
CA THR A 31 31.34 12.50 1.20
C THR A 31 30.22 11.63 0.66
N GLY A 32 29.62 10.83 1.53
CA GLY A 32 28.39 10.12 1.20
C GLY A 32 27.28 11.14 0.92
N GLY A 33 26.70 11.11 -0.27
CA GLY A 33 25.58 11.98 -0.62
C GLY A 33 24.39 11.77 0.33
N SER A 34 23.65 12.84 0.62
CA SER A 34 22.39 12.71 1.34
C SER A 34 21.43 11.85 0.53
N THR A 35 20.56 11.10 1.22
CA THR A 35 19.54 10.31 0.52
C THR A 35 18.65 11.24 -0.32
N ARG A 36 18.66 11.03 -1.64
CA ARG A 36 17.78 11.73 -2.59
C ARG A 36 16.31 11.42 -2.34
N ASN A 37 16.03 10.23 -1.81
CA ASN A 37 14.68 9.76 -1.52
C ASN A 37 14.38 9.95 -0.03
N LYS A 38 14.00 11.17 0.37
CA LYS A 38 13.38 11.40 1.68
C LYS A 38 12.01 10.72 1.67
N LYS A 39 11.93 9.50 2.22
CA LYS A 39 10.65 8.82 2.44
C LYS A 39 9.82 9.72 3.34
N GLY A 40 8.74 10.31 2.81
CA GLY A 40 7.78 11.02 3.65
C GLY A 40 7.32 10.07 4.75
N HIS A 41 7.26 10.53 6.00
CA HIS A 41 6.66 9.79 7.09
C HIS A 41 5.14 10.04 7.05
N PRO A 42 4.31 9.22 6.36
CA PRO A 42 2.88 9.41 6.42
C PRO A 42 2.40 9.10 7.83
N ARG A 43 1.52 9.96 8.34
CA ARG A 43 0.81 9.67 9.59
C ARG A 43 -0.02 8.40 9.43
N PRO A 44 -0.15 7.58 10.47
CA PRO A 44 -1.03 6.42 10.45
C PRO A 44 -2.47 6.85 10.16
N LYS A 45 -3.17 6.09 9.30
CA LYS A 45 -4.55 6.39 8.87
C LYS A 45 -5.62 5.74 9.77
N HIS A 46 -5.21 4.98 10.78
CA HIS A 46 -6.08 4.29 11.74
C HIS A 46 -7.28 3.56 11.08
N ARG A 47 -7.00 2.76 10.05
CA ARG A 47 -8.02 1.93 9.38
C ARG A 47 -8.17 0.59 10.10
N GLY A 48 -9.37 0.03 10.11
CA GLY A 48 -9.65 -1.26 10.72
C GLY A 48 -11.09 -1.38 11.20
N TRP A 49 -11.34 -2.40 12.03
CA TRP A 49 -12.58 -2.54 12.76
C TRP A 49 -12.80 -1.40 13.74
N ARG A 50 -14.04 -0.95 13.81
CA ARG A 50 -14.53 0.05 14.77
C ARG A 50 -15.47 -0.60 15.78
N VAL A 51 -16.30 -1.52 15.31
CA VAL A 51 -17.22 -2.31 16.14
C VAL A 51 -16.95 -3.79 15.92
N GLN A 52 -16.92 -4.55 17.01
CA GLN A 52 -16.71 -5.99 17.00
C GLN A 52 -18.03 -6.73 16.85
N ASP A 53 -17.94 -8.03 16.56
CA ASP A 53 -19.08 -8.95 16.56
C ASP A 53 -19.85 -8.92 17.89
N GLY A 54 -21.18 -9.11 17.83
CA GLY A 54 -22.09 -9.14 18.98
C GLY A 54 -22.43 -7.78 19.62
N HIS A 55 -21.79 -6.69 19.19
CA HIS A 55 -22.02 -5.37 19.76
C HIS A 55 -23.31 -4.75 19.24
N TRP A 56 -24.00 -4.01 20.12
CA TRP A 56 -25.14 -3.19 19.73
C TRP A 56 -24.65 -1.88 19.07
N VAL A 57 -25.30 -1.50 17.98
CA VAL A 57 -25.00 -0.28 17.22
C VAL A 57 -26.27 0.49 16.92
N SER A 58 -26.13 1.82 16.88
CA SER A 58 -27.16 2.69 16.33
C SER A 58 -26.99 2.84 14.81
N GLN A 59 -28.08 3.21 14.13
CA GLN A 59 -28.04 3.63 12.74
C GLN A 59 -26.96 4.71 12.52
N GLY A 60 -26.20 4.59 11.43
CA GLY A 60 -25.11 5.49 11.05
C GLY A 60 -23.76 5.17 11.69
N THR A 61 -23.69 4.24 12.65
CA THR A 61 -22.42 3.87 13.29
C THR A 61 -21.44 3.27 12.27
N LEU A 62 -20.19 3.75 12.29
CA LEU A 62 -19.12 3.18 11.46
C LEU A 62 -18.71 1.82 12.00
N LEU A 63 -18.78 0.78 11.15
CA LEU A 63 -18.46 -0.60 11.53
C LEU A 63 -16.99 -0.94 11.23
N ALA A 64 -16.53 -0.59 10.03
CA ALA A 64 -15.16 -0.83 9.60
C ALA A 64 -14.70 0.21 8.59
N THR A 65 -13.47 0.72 8.74
CA THR A 65 -12.82 1.58 7.76
C THR A 65 -11.70 0.81 7.07
N GLN A 66 -11.71 0.76 5.74
CA GLN A 66 -10.77 -0.04 4.96
C GLN A 66 -10.31 0.68 3.70
N LEU A 67 -9.23 0.21 3.06
CA LEU A 67 -8.74 0.76 1.79
C LEU A 67 -9.13 -0.14 0.61
N THR A 68 -8.91 -1.44 0.77
CA THR A 68 -9.42 -2.51 -0.09
C THR A 68 -10.57 -3.22 0.62
N THR A 69 -11.44 -3.92 -0.10
CA THR A 69 -12.58 -4.66 0.48
C THR A 69 -12.09 -5.92 1.19
N ARG A 70 -11.69 -5.78 2.45
CA ARG A 70 -11.44 -6.90 3.36
C ARG A 70 -12.76 -7.46 3.90
N PHE A 71 -13.69 -6.56 4.21
CA PHE A 71 -15.04 -6.83 4.69
C PHE A 71 -16.05 -6.36 3.66
N HIS A 72 -17.15 -7.09 3.53
CA HIS A 72 -18.27 -6.76 2.65
C HIS A 72 -19.50 -6.32 3.44
N PRO A 73 -20.33 -5.46 2.83
CA PRO A 73 -21.64 -5.14 3.37
C PRO A 73 -22.55 -6.37 3.24
N GLY A 74 -23.17 -6.77 4.33
CA GLY A 74 -24.27 -7.74 4.34
C GLY A 74 -25.59 -7.07 4.66
N MET A 75 -26.44 -7.75 5.44
CA MET A 75 -27.77 -7.26 5.80
C MET A 75 -27.69 -5.97 6.63
N ASN A 76 -28.47 -4.95 6.24
CA ASN A 76 -28.57 -3.65 6.92
C ASN A 76 -27.23 -2.91 7.11
N VAL A 77 -26.28 -3.13 6.20
CA VAL A 77 -24.97 -2.46 6.21
C VAL A 77 -24.74 -1.72 4.90
N GLY A 78 -24.39 -0.44 5.01
CA GLY A 78 -24.04 0.40 3.88
C GLY A 78 -22.56 0.38 3.54
N PHE A 79 -22.26 0.67 2.28
CA PHE A 79 -20.90 0.77 1.76
C PHE A 79 -20.63 2.18 1.23
N GLY A 80 -19.77 2.92 1.92
CA GLY A 80 -19.40 4.28 1.54
C GLY A 80 -18.44 4.32 0.35
N ARG A 81 -18.38 5.46 -0.36
CA ARG A 81 -17.48 5.69 -1.51
C ARG A 81 -16.00 5.40 -1.20
N ASN A 82 -15.58 5.62 0.04
CA ASN A 82 -14.22 5.39 0.53
C ASN A 82 -13.97 3.96 1.05
N GLY A 83 -14.96 3.07 0.93
CA GLY A 83 -14.91 1.67 1.35
C GLY A 83 -15.34 1.41 2.79
N THR A 84 -15.82 2.45 3.49
CA THR A 84 -16.24 2.35 4.89
C THR A 84 -17.58 1.64 5.00
N LEU A 85 -17.70 0.72 5.95
CA LEU A 85 -18.96 0.08 6.31
C LEU A 85 -19.65 0.84 7.42
N TYR A 86 -20.96 1.03 7.33
CA TYR A 86 -21.77 1.68 8.35
C TYR A 86 -23.10 0.97 8.54
N ALA A 87 -23.66 1.02 9.76
CA ALA A 87 -24.95 0.44 10.07
C ALA A 87 -26.08 1.26 9.45
N MET A 88 -27.01 0.63 8.73
CA MET A 88 -28.21 1.29 8.21
C MET A 88 -29.37 1.28 9.21
N GLU A 89 -29.38 0.35 10.16
CA GLU A 89 -30.42 0.20 11.17
C GLU A 89 -29.80 0.06 12.57
N HIS A 90 -30.63 0.18 13.61
CA HIS A 90 -30.25 -0.11 14.99
C HIS A 90 -30.29 -1.62 15.22
N GLY A 91 -29.26 -2.20 15.82
CA GLY A 91 -29.24 -3.64 16.02
C GLY A 91 -27.92 -4.19 16.54
N ARG A 92 -27.79 -5.52 16.53
CA ARG A 92 -26.55 -6.22 16.88
C ARG A 92 -25.75 -6.57 15.65
N VAL A 93 -24.45 -6.35 15.72
CA VAL A 93 -23.50 -6.68 14.64
C VAL A 93 -23.23 -8.18 14.65
N TYR A 94 -23.30 -8.81 13.48
CA TYR A 94 -22.90 -10.18 13.24
C TYR A 94 -21.92 -10.26 12.06
N VAL A 95 -20.80 -10.94 12.25
CA VAL A 95 -19.80 -11.14 11.20
C VAL A 95 -19.81 -12.59 10.75
N THR A 96 -20.26 -12.82 9.52
CA THR A 96 -20.35 -14.14 8.90
C THR A 96 -19.28 -14.31 7.83
N CYS A 97 -18.97 -15.57 7.48
CA CYS A 97 -18.14 -15.92 6.33
C CYS A 97 -19.04 -16.53 5.26
N GLU A 98 -19.33 -15.77 4.22
CA GLU A 98 -20.28 -16.14 3.17
C GLU A 98 -19.61 -16.13 1.80
N GLN A 99 -20.21 -16.83 0.84
CA GLN A 99 -19.81 -16.76 -0.56
C GLN A 99 -20.14 -15.36 -1.11
N LEU A 100 -19.16 -14.75 -1.76
CA LEU A 100 -19.30 -13.46 -2.42
C LEU A 100 -19.72 -13.69 -3.87
N ASP A 101 -20.88 -13.15 -4.24
CA ASP A 101 -21.32 -13.01 -5.63
C ASP A 101 -21.24 -11.53 -6.03
N PRO A 102 -20.10 -11.06 -6.55
CA PRO A 102 -19.88 -9.64 -6.77
C PRO A 102 -20.43 -9.20 -8.13
N ASN A 103 -20.94 -7.97 -8.20
CA ASN A 103 -21.20 -7.33 -9.50
C ASN A 103 -19.88 -6.91 -10.16
N TRP A 104 -19.46 -7.62 -11.22
CA TRP A 104 -18.21 -7.39 -11.94
C TRP A 104 -18.13 -6.02 -12.64
N ASP A 105 -19.24 -5.37 -12.91
CA ASP A 105 -19.27 -4.02 -13.48
C ASP A 105 -18.94 -2.94 -12.45
N HIS A 106 -19.01 -3.27 -11.16
CA HIS A 106 -18.79 -2.30 -10.10
C HIS A 106 -17.30 -1.97 -9.93
N THR A 107 -16.97 -0.68 -9.96
CA THR A 107 -15.58 -0.15 -9.86
C THR A 107 -14.77 -0.73 -8.69
N TRP A 108 -15.39 -0.92 -7.52
CA TRP A 108 -14.72 -1.52 -6.37
C TRP A 108 -14.41 -3.00 -6.55
N VAL A 109 -15.28 -3.72 -7.27
CA VAL A 109 -15.09 -5.13 -7.56
C VAL A 109 -13.93 -5.30 -8.53
N GLN A 110 -13.95 -4.57 -9.64
CA GLN A 110 -12.86 -4.60 -10.62
C GLN A 110 -11.51 -4.29 -9.95
N ARG A 111 -11.45 -3.24 -9.13
CA ARG A 111 -10.22 -2.87 -8.43
C ARG A 111 -9.68 -3.94 -7.48
N ASN A 112 -10.55 -4.66 -6.78
CA ASN A 112 -10.14 -5.60 -5.74
C ASN A 112 -10.10 -7.06 -6.19
N TYR A 113 -10.79 -7.41 -7.28
CA TYR A 113 -11.01 -8.78 -7.74
C TYR A 113 -10.69 -9.01 -9.22
N ALA A 114 -10.18 -8.01 -9.96
CA ALA A 114 -9.74 -8.21 -11.34
C ALA A 114 -8.88 -9.48 -11.48
N GLY A 115 -9.19 -10.30 -12.49
CA GLY A 115 -8.50 -11.55 -12.78
C GLY A 115 -8.88 -12.75 -11.91
N ARG A 116 -9.91 -12.64 -11.07
CA ARG A 116 -10.48 -13.75 -10.29
C ARG A 116 -11.89 -14.16 -10.73
N GLU A 117 -12.21 -13.86 -11.97
CA GLU A 117 -13.49 -14.21 -12.58
C GLU A 117 -13.67 -15.74 -12.61
N GLY A 118 -14.88 -16.21 -12.29
CA GLY A 118 -15.21 -17.64 -12.25
C GLY A 118 -14.72 -18.40 -11.01
N GLN A 119 -14.04 -17.75 -10.06
CA GLN A 119 -13.64 -18.38 -8.79
C GLN A 119 -14.70 -18.15 -7.70
N THR A 120 -14.99 -19.18 -6.90
CA THR A 120 -15.80 -19.04 -5.68
C THR A 120 -14.98 -18.35 -4.61
N ILE A 121 -15.38 -17.14 -4.22
CA ILE A 121 -14.65 -16.32 -3.25
C ILE A 121 -15.46 -16.24 -1.96
N TYR A 122 -14.89 -16.67 -0.84
CA TYR A 122 -15.51 -16.47 0.48
C TYR A 122 -14.97 -15.19 1.13
N LYS A 123 -15.87 -14.43 1.75
CA LYS A 123 -15.53 -13.18 2.44
C LYS A 123 -16.30 -13.02 3.74
N LYS A 124 -15.78 -12.11 4.56
CA LYS A 124 -16.42 -11.68 5.79
C LYS A 124 -17.46 -10.62 5.49
N PHE A 125 -18.71 -10.90 5.83
CA PHE A 125 -19.81 -9.97 5.70
C PHE A 125 -20.16 -9.38 7.06
N PHE A 126 -20.43 -8.08 7.09
CA PHE A 126 -21.00 -7.41 8.25
C PHE A 126 -22.50 -7.35 8.09
N ASN A 127 -23.20 -7.93 9.06
CA ASN A 127 -24.65 -7.91 9.16
C ASN A 127 -25.04 -7.12 10.41
N VAL A 128 -26.13 -6.36 10.33
CA VAL A 128 -26.76 -5.74 11.50
C VAL A 128 -28.15 -6.33 11.63
N ILE A 129 -28.34 -7.16 12.65
CA ILE A 129 -29.63 -7.77 12.95
C ILE A 129 -30.42 -6.78 13.81
N PRO A 130 -31.53 -6.23 13.30
CA PRO A 130 -32.28 -5.23 14.02
C PRO A 130 -33.01 -5.85 15.21
N GLU A 131 -33.29 -5.03 16.22
CA GLU A 131 -34.18 -5.44 17.28
C GLU A 131 -35.61 -5.59 16.72
N PRO A 132 -36.34 -6.65 17.12
CA PRO A 132 -37.71 -6.84 16.65
C PRO A 132 -38.58 -5.64 17.04
N GLN A 133 -39.31 -5.12 16.07
CA GLN A 133 -40.24 -4.03 16.31
C GLN A 133 -41.28 -4.45 17.35
N HIS A 134 -41.55 -3.57 18.32
CA HIS A 134 -42.55 -3.84 19.34
C HIS A 134 -43.95 -3.97 18.72
N GLN A 135 -44.61 -5.10 18.93
CA GLN A 135 -45.97 -5.37 18.44
C GLN A 135 -47.08 -4.80 19.35
N ARG A 136 -46.79 -3.70 20.08
CA ARG A 136 -47.80 -3.01 20.89
C ARG A 136 -48.48 -1.96 20.03
N PHE A 137 -49.76 -2.16 19.75
CA PHE A 137 -50.59 -1.15 19.11
C PHE A 137 -51.43 -0.46 20.18
N ARG A 138 -51.54 0.86 20.12
CA ARG A 138 -52.42 1.65 20.97
C ARG A 138 -53.53 2.18 20.10
N LEU A 139 -54.78 1.93 20.49
CA LEU A 139 -55.93 2.56 19.88
C LEU A 139 -55.87 4.06 20.18
N ILE A 140 -55.97 4.88 19.13
CA ILE A 140 -55.88 6.34 19.25
C ILE A 140 -57.28 6.95 19.31
N ASP A 141 -58.20 6.46 18.48
CA ASP A 141 -59.58 6.91 18.48
C ASP A 141 -60.50 5.79 17.96
N GLU A 142 -61.74 5.77 18.44
CA GLU A 142 -62.82 4.93 17.91
C GLU A 142 -63.73 5.81 17.04
N VAL A 143 -64.06 5.33 15.84
CA VAL A 143 -64.91 6.04 14.86
C VAL A 143 -66.38 5.99 15.27
#